data_AF-A0A257M3N2-F1
#
_entry.id   AF-A0A257M3N2-F1
#
_cell.length_a   1.000
_cell.length_b   1.000
_cell.length_c   1.000
_cell.angle_alpha   90.00
_cell.angle_beta   90.00
_cell.angle_gamma   90.00
#
_symmetry.space_group_name_H-M   'P 1'
#
loop_
_entity.id
_entity.type
_entity.pdbx_description
1 polymer ?
#
loop_
_entity_poly.entity_id
_entity_poly.type
_entity_poly.pdbx_seq_one_letter_code
_entity_poly.pdbx_strand_id
1 'polypeptide(L)'
;DLKDDAGNDRVVPQGYRAWFGEIVLQDTQSNEVKTKFPTLDLRNVSSTWFTLKSGNNILLRSTELWNGGSDPAVSTAFRVPEPVISGSSGGLDTTKTTYLIDDLAGDKVTPNIATWTFFSRTTNQIEGPDESQRLRGWIDSNPRALVTNSLWDGSKVSSTGERSGWHTTSQFIGAWNAPGKAKQVGDGRGGNRGLLAEGGSALSEPEVSKSGGRYQGFGGASNTLAGGRTNVIVYDVPRSPLVSIGQFQHAQLSRYNFEPGFVVGNSYANPRIPLGATINPNFSGVSGLNVTDVSYDVNRKLWDGYFFSTLGLDYVGGSGSSFDRFFDIRKLATGESTLPNPRMVFTTLPGDTTIDRILSESADRAPEAISSRILVKGAFNVNSTSRNAWKAVLASMATSQLPVINPQTGAATWQDPDGIRFNRFGHVLSNVPYEKGGPGDEDPFWEGWRNRSDAELDQLAGEIVKEVKERGPFRSMAEFVNRNPSGNARHQTKGPLQAALDRTINAGLPASVGKAAAQPPGSQFSAAVTDENAAVGSASYLMQGDVLQSLAPILQVRSDYFKIRTCGEALDSSGKVVARAWCEASVQRTGDYVDPQDQAYRNPTEMASATNKTFGRRYQIQSFRWLSNSEI
;
A
#
# COMPACT_ATOMS: atom_id res chain seq x y z
N ASP A 1 14.26 -0.18 -12.08
CA ASP A 1 15.49 -0.06 -11.28
C ASP A 1 16.21 1.19 -11.73
N LEU A 2 16.14 2.27 -10.96
CA LEU A 2 16.66 3.59 -11.35
C LEU A 2 18.06 3.85 -10.80
N LYS A 3 18.70 2.86 -10.18
CA LYS A 3 20.07 2.95 -9.66
C LYS A 3 21.05 2.13 -10.50
N ASP A 4 22.30 2.58 -10.64
CA ASP A 4 23.37 1.81 -11.27
C ASP A 4 23.94 0.76 -10.33
N ASP A 5 24.87 -0.07 -10.81
CA ASP A 5 25.47 -1.17 -10.01
C ASP A 5 26.29 -0.64 -8.81
N ALA A 6 26.51 0.68 -8.73
CA ALA A 6 27.14 1.38 -7.63
C ALA A 6 26.13 2.13 -6.73
N GLY A 7 24.82 2.05 -7.00
CA GLY A 7 23.77 2.66 -6.19
C GLY A 7 23.48 4.14 -6.50
N ASN A 8 24.09 4.73 -7.53
CA ASN A 8 23.81 6.11 -7.96
C ASN A 8 22.55 6.17 -8.80
N ASP A 9 21.82 7.29 -8.81
CA ASP A 9 20.74 7.49 -9.79
C ASP A 9 21.29 7.30 -11.20
N ARG A 10 20.62 6.47 -11.99
CA ARG A 10 20.86 6.35 -13.44
C ARG A 10 20.41 7.66 -14.08
N VAL A 11 21.31 8.63 -14.06
CA VAL A 11 21.15 9.89 -14.79
C VAL A 11 21.33 9.55 -16.26
N VAL A 12 20.23 9.62 -17.02
CA VAL A 12 20.34 9.47 -18.47
C VAL A 12 20.92 10.78 -19.01
N PRO A 13 22.10 10.76 -19.64
CA PRO A 13 22.75 12.01 -20.04
C PRO A 13 21.91 12.77 -21.07
N GLN A 14 21.98 14.10 -21.02
CA GLN A 14 21.34 14.97 -22.00
C GLN A 14 21.77 14.57 -23.43
N GLY A 15 20.82 14.57 -24.37
CA GLY A 15 21.07 14.14 -25.76
C GLY A 15 20.92 12.63 -26.03
N TYR A 16 20.62 11.81 -25.02
CA TYR A 16 20.32 10.39 -25.24
C TYR A 16 18.95 10.19 -25.89
N ARG A 17 18.87 9.14 -26.72
CA ARG A 17 17.64 8.77 -27.43
C ARG A 17 17.00 7.53 -26.83
N ALA A 18 15.70 7.60 -26.58
CA ALA A 18 14.88 6.50 -26.11
C ALA A 18 13.99 5.95 -27.23
N TRP A 19 13.56 4.70 -27.09
CA TRP A 19 12.59 4.08 -28.00
C TRP A 19 11.63 3.18 -27.23
N PHE A 20 10.43 3.01 -27.80
CA PHE A 20 9.42 2.08 -27.31
C PHE A 20 9.65 0.71 -27.97
N GLY A 21 9.69 -0.34 -27.15
CA GLY A 21 9.88 -1.73 -27.58
C GLY A 21 8.76 -2.27 -28.48
N GLU A 22 7.96 -3.15 -27.93
CA GLU A 22 6.70 -3.62 -28.53
C GLU A 22 5.61 -3.43 -27.47
N ILE A 23 4.39 -3.22 -27.92
CA ILE A 23 3.19 -3.20 -27.09
C ILE A 23 2.26 -4.25 -27.71
N VAL A 24 2.02 -5.33 -26.99
CA VAL A 24 1.12 -6.41 -27.41
C VAL A 24 0.01 -6.49 -26.38
N LEU A 25 -1.24 -6.50 -26.85
CA LEU A 25 -2.44 -6.57 -26.02
C LEU A 25 -3.40 -7.53 -26.69
N GLN A 26 -3.71 -8.62 -26.01
CA GLN A 26 -4.70 -9.59 -26.47
C GLN A 26 -5.42 -10.13 -25.24
N ASP A 27 -6.74 -10.13 -25.26
CA ASP A 27 -7.59 -10.67 -24.19
C ASP A 27 -7.99 -12.10 -24.55
N THR A 28 -7.79 -13.06 -23.64
CA THR A 28 -8.20 -14.44 -23.83
C THR A 28 -9.57 -14.63 -23.21
N GLN A 29 -10.56 -14.77 -24.08
CA GLN A 29 -11.95 -14.88 -23.66
C GLN A 29 -12.47 -16.32 -23.87
N SER A 30 -13.47 -16.71 -23.06
CA SER A 30 -14.06 -18.06 -23.00
C SER A 30 -14.61 -18.55 -24.35
N ASN A 31 -14.89 -19.86 -24.45
CA ASN A 31 -15.55 -20.45 -25.63
C ASN A 31 -16.91 -19.80 -25.92
N GLU A 32 -17.58 -19.31 -24.89
CA GLU A 32 -18.84 -18.59 -24.95
C GLU A 32 -18.67 -17.17 -25.51
N VAL A 33 -17.54 -16.50 -25.26
CA VAL A 33 -17.20 -15.27 -25.97
C VAL A 33 -16.89 -15.54 -27.43
N LYS A 34 -16.13 -16.60 -27.76
CA LYS A 34 -15.94 -16.98 -29.17
C LYS A 34 -17.27 -17.25 -29.86
N THR A 35 -18.25 -17.79 -29.14
CA THR A 35 -19.63 -17.92 -29.64
C THR A 35 -20.27 -16.55 -29.90
N LYS A 36 -20.01 -15.57 -29.03
CA LYS A 36 -20.50 -14.18 -29.14
C LYS A 36 -19.69 -13.28 -30.10
N PHE A 37 -18.48 -13.71 -30.49
CA PHE A 37 -17.48 -12.99 -31.29
C PHE A 37 -16.56 -13.99 -32.04
N PRO A 38 -17.06 -14.63 -33.12
CA PRO A 38 -16.41 -15.78 -33.76
C PRO A 38 -15.10 -15.50 -34.49
N THR A 39 -14.72 -14.23 -34.64
CA THR A 39 -13.47 -13.80 -35.30
C THR A 39 -12.26 -13.72 -34.36
N LEU A 40 -12.44 -13.93 -33.05
CA LEU A 40 -11.35 -13.91 -32.07
C LEU A 40 -10.54 -15.21 -32.12
N ASP A 41 -9.22 -15.11 -32.32
CA ASP A 41 -8.29 -16.24 -32.21
C ASP A 41 -7.94 -16.50 -30.74
N LEU A 42 -8.60 -17.49 -30.15
CA LEU A 42 -8.37 -17.90 -28.76
C LEU A 42 -7.05 -18.66 -28.53
N ARG A 43 -6.27 -18.96 -29.58
CA ARG A 43 -5.00 -19.71 -29.43
C ARG A 43 -3.84 -18.83 -28.97
N ASN A 44 -3.99 -17.51 -29.03
CA ASN A 44 -2.97 -16.57 -28.61
C ASN A 44 -3.28 -16.04 -27.20
N VAL A 45 -2.33 -16.26 -26.31
CA VAL A 45 -2.33 -15.93 -24.88
C VAL A 45 -2.33 -14.42 -24.62
N SER A 46 -2.94 -14.02 -23.51
CA SER A 46 -2.98 -12.64 -23.05
C SER A 46 -1.72 -12.27 -22.28
N SER A 47 -0.96 -11.31 -22.80
CA SER A 47 0.09 -10.62 -22.06
C SER A 47 0.22 -9.20 -22.56
N THR A 48 -0.04 -8.21 -21.71
CA THR A 48 0.40 -6.84 -21.94
C THR A 48 1.87 -6.76 -21.62
N TRP A 49 2.71 -6.19 -22.47
CA TRP A 49 4.03 -5.76 -22.01
C TRP A 49 4.49 -4.53 -22.78
N PHE A 50 5.24 -3.66 -22.10
CA PHE A 50 5.94 -2.56 -22.73
C PHE A 50 7.30 -2.38 -22.09
N THR A 51 8.28 -1.93 -22.87
CA THR A 51 9.61 -1.56 -22.36
C THR A 51 10.03 -0.22 -22.97
N LEU A 52 10.37 0.73 -22.11
CA LEU A 52 11.07 1.96 -22.46
C LEU A 52 12.57 1.73 -22.29
N LYS A 53 13.35 2.00 -23.35
CA LYS A 53 14.81 1.81 -23.36
C LYS A 53 15.51 3.10 -23.74
N SER A 54 16.73 3.27 -23.25
CA SER A 54 17.69 4.30 -23.68
C SER A 54 19.09 3.67 -23.79
N GLY A 55 19.65 3.64 -24.99
CA GLY A 55 20.82 2.81 -25.29
C GLY A 55 20.59 1.35 -24.87
N ASN A 56 21.52 0.79 -24.08
CA ASN A 56 21.41 -0.56 -23.51
C ASN A 56 20.62 -0.62 -22.19
N ASN A 57 20.18 0.53 -21.65
CA ASN A 57 19.47 0.60 -20.38
C ASN A 57 17.97 0.45 -20.58
N ILE A 58 17.33 -0.35 -19.72
CA ILE A 58 15.88 -0.38 -19.58
C ILE A 58 15.50 0.69 -18.57
N LEU A 59 14.76 1.71 -19.02
CA LEU A 59 14.28 2.80 -18.18
C LEU A 59 13.00 2.40 -17.45
N LEU A 60 12.09 1.70 -18.13
CA LEU A 60 10.81 1.24 -17.58
C LEU A 60 10.39 -0.06 -18.28
N ARG A 61 9.86 -1.02 -17.53
CA ARG A 61 9.25 -2.24 -18.07
C ARG A 61 7.97 -2.55 -17.30
N SER A 62 6.90 -2.85 -18.01
CA SER A 62 5.67 -3.41 -17.43
C SER A 62 5.29 -4.66 -18.22
N THR A 63 4.76 -5.67 -17.53
CA THR A 63 4.18 -6.86 -18.15
C THR A 63 3.02 -7.40 -17.31
N GLU A 64 2.03 -7.97 -17.99
CA GLU A 64 0.84 -8.62 -17.45
C GLU A 64 0.95 -10.12 -17.66
N LEU A 65 0.65 -10.85 -16.59
CA LEU A 65 0.31 -12.27 -16.62
C LEU A 65 -1.17 -12.35 -16.28
N TRP A 66 -2.02 -12.29 -17.31
CA TRP A 66 -3.45 -12.51 -17.17
C TRP A 66 -3.86 -13.77 -17.93
N ASN A 67 -4.75 -14.57 -17.34
CA ASN A 67 -5.19 -15.87 -17.84
C ASN A 67 -6.73 -15.92 -17.83
N GLY A 68 -7.36 -16.27 -18.95
CA GLY A 68 -8.75 -16.71 -19.00
C GLY A 68 -9.05 -17.61 -20.21
N GLY A 69 -9.78 -18.71 -20.01
CA GLY A 69 -10.51 -19.38 -21.12
C GLY A 69 -10.40 -20.90 -21.29
N SER A 70 -11.21 -21.63 -20.51
CA SER A 70 -11.95 -22.87 -20.84
C SER A 70 -11.45 -23.83 -21.94
N ASP A 71 -10.45 -24.66 -21.67
CA ASP A 71 -10.49 -26.07 -22.12
C ASP A 71 -9.81 -26.99 -21.08
N PRO A 72 -10.58 -27.75 -20.29
CA PRO A 72 -10.04 -28.74 -19.34
C PRO A 72 -9.25 -29.87 -20.04
N ALA A 73 -9.47 -30.10 -21.34
CA ALA A 73 -8.80 -31.10 -22.15
C ALA A 73 -7.48 -30.60 -22.76
N VAL A 74 -7.26 -29.29 -22.85
CA VAL A 74 -5.95 -28.71 -23.18
C VAL A 74 -5.12 -28.65 -21.89
N SER A 75 -4.75 -29.84 -21.42
CA SER A 75 -3.58 -29.93 -20.56
C SER A 75 -2.37 -29.42 -21.34
N THR A 76 -1.57 -28.58 -20.69
CA THR A 76 -0.16 -28.26 -20.97
C THR A 76 0.14 -27.02 -21.80
N ALA A 77 0.99 -26.18 -21.19
CA ALA A 77 1.69 -25.01 -21.73
C ALA A 77 0.85 -23.73 -21.95
N PHE A 78 0.58 -23.04 -20.83
CA PHE A 78 0.61 -21.59 -20.82
C PHE A 78 1.86 -21.09 -21.58
N ARG A 79 1.67 -20.16 -22.54
CA ARG A 79 2.79 -19.43 -23.12
C ARG A 79 2.89 -18.11 -22.37
N VAL A 80 3.92 -17.96 -21.55
CA VAL A 80 4.37 -16.60 -21.19
C VAL A 80 5.02 -16.03 -22.45
N PRO A 81 4.85 -14.75 -22.78
CA PRO A 81 5.67 -14.11 -23.81
C PRO A 81 7.15 -14.43 -23.55
N GLU A 82 7.91 -14.67 -24.61
CA GLU A 82 9.33 -15.05 -24.51
C GLU A 82 10.06 -14.20 -23.45
N PRO A 83 10.98 -14.81 -22.66
CA PRO A 83 11.82 -14.04 -21.76
C PRO A 83 12.41 -12.87 -22.53
N VAL A 84 12.30 -11.65 -22.00
CA VAL A 84 12.96 -10.51 -22.64
C VAL A 84 14.46 -10.78 -22.58
N ILE A 85 15.01 -11.27 -23.68
CA ILE A 85 16.44 -11.47 -23.84
C ILE A 85 17.04 -10.06 -23.77
N SER A 86 17.81 -9.76 -22.73
CA SER A 86 18.82 -8.71 -22.86
C SER A 86 19.86 -9.28 -23.83
N GLY A 87 19.64 -9.08 -25.12
CA GLY A 87 20.67 -9.42 -26.09
C GLY A 87 21.90 -8.61 -25.75
N SER A 88 22.97 -9.28 -25.35
CA SER A 88 24.35 -8.76 -25.30
C SER A 88 24.83 -8.27 -26.68
N SER A 89 24.02 -8.46 -27.73
CA SER A 89 24.09 -7.78 -29.01
C SER A 89 23.35 -6.42 -29.00
N GLY A 90 23.39 -5.68 -27.89
CA GLY A 90 22.92 -4.29 -27.74
C GLY A 90 23.67 -3.33 -28.65
N GLY A 91 23.53 -3.53 -29.96
CA GLY A 91 23.93 -2.60 -30.99
C GLY A 91 22.96 -1.43 -30.98
N LEU A 92 23.52 -0.24 -31.19
CA LEU A 92 22.85 1.02 -31.48
C LEU A 92 21.92 0.95 -32.72
N ASP A 93 21.72 -0.23 -33.30
CA ASP A 93 21.06 -0.50 -34.57
C ASP A 93 19.67 -1.10 -34.31
N THR A 94 18.81 -0.30 -33.68
CA THR A 94 17.37 -0.59 -33.70
C THR A 94 16.77 0.11 -34.92
N THR A 95 16.01 -0.62 -35.74
CA THR A 95 15.21 -0.03 -36.84
C THR A 95 14.00 0.76 -36.33
N LYS A 96 13.78 0.77 -35.00
CA LYS A 96 12.65 1.43 -34.35
C LYS A 96 12.92 2.92 -34.20
N THR A 97 11.87 3.73 -34.34
CA THR A 97 11.96 5.17 -34.18
C THR A 97 12.43 5.52 -32.77
N THR A 98 13.51 6.32 -32.69
CA THR A 98 14.09 6.79 -31.44
C THR A 98 13.77 8.28 -31.25
N TYR A 99 13.58 8.71 -30.00
CA TYR A 99 13.24 10.08 -29.59
C TYR A 99 14.29 10.60 -28.62
N LEU A 100 14.71 11.86 -28.72
CA LEU A 100 15.52 12.48 -27.67
C LEU A 100 14.73 12.50 -26.36
N ILE A 101 15.37 12.15 -25.25
CA ILE A 101 14.71 12.14 -23.93
C ILE A 101 14.23 13.54 -23.55
N ASP A 102 15.00 14.56 -23.90
CA ASP A 102 14.61 15.96 -23.68
C ASP A 102 13.40 16.36 -24.52
N ASP A 103 13.24 15.76 -25.71
CA ASP A 103 12.08 15.99 -26.57
C ASP A 103 10.84 15.20 -26.10
N LEU A 104 11.02 14.05 -25.43
CA LEU A 104 9.93 13.30 -24.77
C LEU A 104 9.38 14.03 -23.54
N ALA A 105 10.19 14.88 -22.91
CA ALA A 105 9.81 15.68 -21.75
C ALA A 105 9.24 17.07 -22.12
N GLY A 106 9.24 17.44 -23.40
CA GLY A 106 8.78 18.75 -23.90
C GLY A 106 7.84 18.66 -25.10
N ASP A 107 7.45 19.82 -25.64
CA ASP A 107 6.36 19.94 -26.64
C ASP A 107 6.72 19.45 -28.05
N LYS A 108 7.95 18.97 -28.27
CA LYS A 108 8.52 18.72 -29.61
C LYS A 108 8.21 17.34 -30.19
N VAL A 109 7.86 16.36 -29.37
CA VAL A 109 7.37 15.07 -29.87
C VAL A 109 5.86 15.16 -29.97
N THR A 110 5.33 15.16 -31.20
CA THR A 110 3.92 14.79 -31.44
C THR A 110 3.89 13.30 -31.77
N PRO A 111 3.67 12.41 -30.80
CA PRO A 111 3.74 10.98 -31.08
C PRO A 111 2.50 10.59 -31.91
N ASN A 112 2.71 10.07 -33.11
CA ASN A 112 1.67 9.34 -33.83
C ASN A 112 1.50 7.98 -33.15
N ILE A 113 0.60 7.92 -32.18
CA ILE A 113 0.29 6.71 -31.42
C ILE A 113 -0.87 5.98 -32.10
N ALA A 114 -0.70 4.67 -32.31
CA ALA A 114 -1.76 3.77 -32.74
C ALA A 114 -2.78 3.54 -31.62
N THR A 115 -4.07 3.42 -31.97
CA THR A 115 -5.14 3.17 -30.99
C THR A 115 -5.24 1.72 -30.59
N TRP A 116 -5.53 1.54 -29.31
CA TRP A 116 -5.92 0.30 -28.69
C TRP A 116 -7.26 0.52 -28.01
N THR A 117 -8.15 -0.46 -28.11
CA THR A 117 -9.39 -0.49 -27.31
C THR A 117 -9.18 -1.47 -26.17
N PHE A 118 -9.47 -1.02 -24.94
CA PHE A 118 -9.46 -1.85 -23.74
C PHE A 118 -10.86 -1.90 -23.16
N PHE A 119 -11.36 -3.12 -22.91
CA PHE A 119 -12.62 -3.32 -22.21
C PHE A 119 -12.31 -3.66 -20.76
N SER A 120 -12.22 -2.64 -19.92
CA SER A 120 -12.00 -2.81 -18.48
C SER A 120 -13.34 -2.92 -17.77
N ARG A 121 -13.53 -4.00 -17.03
CA ARG A 121 -14.72 -4.24 -16.20
C ARG A 121 -14.42 -3.85 -14.77
N THR A 122 -15.32 -3.15 -14.09
CA THR A 122 -15.25 -3.08 -12.63
C THR A 122 -15.51 -4.46 -12.04
N THR A 123 -15.17 -4.65 -10.77
CA THR A 123 -15.45 -5.87 -9.99
C THR A 123 -16.92 -6.31 -10.05
N ASN A 124 -17.84 -5.37 -10.27
CA ASN A 124 -19.28 -5.62 -10.39
C ASN A 124 -19.74 -5.98 -11.80
N GLN A 125 -18.98 -5.58 -12.82
CA GLN A 125 -19.27 -5.79 -14.24
C GLN A 125 -18.76 -7.13 -14.76
N ILE A 126 -18.09 -7.93 -13.93
CA ILE A 126 -17.76 -9.33 -14.23
C ILE A 126 -19.06 -10.14 -14.20
N GLU A 127 -19.51 -10.55 -15.39
CA GLU A 127 -20.76 -11.29 -15.63
C GLU A 127 -20.62 -12.79 -15.34
N GLY A 128 -21.78 -13.48 -15.29
CA GLY A 128 -21.90 -14.91 -14.97
C GLY A 128 -20.94 -15.88 -15.67
N PRO A 129 -20.60 -15.70 -16.96
CA PRO A 129 -19.63 -16.59 -17.64
C PRO A 129 -18.18 -16.44 -17.16
N ASP A 130 -17.81 -15.33 -16.52
CA ASP A 130 -16.43 -14.96 -16.19
C ASP A 130 -16.18 -14.82 -14.68
N GLU A 131 -17.10 -15.29 -13.83
CA GLU A 131 -16.98 -15.13 -12.38
C GLU A 131 -15.74 -15.80 -11.79
N SER A 132 -15.21 -16.84 -12.44
CA SER A 132 -13.96 -17.51 -12.07
C SER A 132 -12.71 -16.64 -12.26
N GLN A 133 -12.83 -15.51 -12.96
CA GLN A 133 -11.76 -14.50 -13.13
C GLN A 133 -11.77 -13.43 -12.05
N ARG A 134 -12.76 -13.45 -11.13
CA ARG A 134 -12.93 -12.42 -10.12
C ARG A 134 -11.88 -12.57 -9.02
N LEU A 135 -10.82 -11.77 -9.10
CA LEU A 135 -9.77 -11.70 -8.08
C LEU A 135 -10.04 -10.61 -7.04
N ARG A 136 -9.18 -10.49 -6.01
CA ARG A 136 -9.23 -9.39 -5.04
C ARG A 136 -8.66 -8.13 -5.67
N GLY A 137 -9.52 -7.14 -5.92
CA GLY A 137 -9.26 -5.86 -6.59
C GLY A 137 -7.80 -5.43 -6.72
N TRP A 138 -7.38 -4.42 -5.96
CA TRP A 138 -6.06 -3.79 -6.14
C TRP A 138 -4.91 -4.53 -5.42
N ILE A 139 -5.17 -5.74 -4.91
CA ILE A 139 -4.18 -6.59 -4.24
C ILE A 139 -3.72 -7.74 -5.15
N ASP A 140 -4.56 -8.19 -6.08
CA ASP A 140 -4.17 -9.15 -7.12
C ASP A 140 -3.98 -8.49 -8.50
N SER A 141 -4.23 -7.18 -8.56
CA SER A 141 -3.94 -6.32 -9.71
C SER A 141 -3.41 -4.97 -9.22
N ASN A 142 -2.35 -4.46 -9.86
CA ASN A 142 -1.77 -3.16 -9.58
C ASN A 142 -2.33 -2.14 -10.59
N PRO A 143 -3.24 -1.25 -10.17
CA PRO A 143 -3.79 -0.23 -11.07
C PRO A 143 -2.82 0.91 -11.43
N ARG A 144 -1.50 0.80 -11.19
CA ARG A 144 -0.56 1.84 -11.61
C ARG A 144 -0.31 1.89 -13.10
N ALA A 145 -0.29 0.75 -13.78
CA ALA A 145 -0.21 0.75 -15.24
C ALA A 145 -1.32 1.61 -15.89
N LEU A 146 -2.46 1.71 -15.19
CA LEU A 146 -3.64 2.45 -15.60
C LEU A 146 -3.46 3.98 -15.51
N VAL A 147 -2.72 4.46 -14.49
CA VAL A 147 -2.51 5.89 -14.20
C VAL A 147 -1.18 6.43 -14.70
N THR A 148 -0.22 5.57 -15.04
CA THR A 148 1.09 6.00 -15.55
C THR A 148 1.08 6.49 -17.01
N ASN A 149 -0.04 6.39 -17.74
CA ASN A 149 -0.14 6.83 -19.14
C ASN A 149 -1.53 7.35 -19.50
N SER A 150 -1.88 8.55 -19.04
CA SER A 150 -2.97 9.31 -19.64
C SER A 150 -2.57 10.77 -19.78
N LEU A 151 -2.00 11.13 -20.93
CA LEU A 151 -1.83 12.52 -21.35
C LEU A 151 -3.08 12.97 -22.10
N TRP A 152 -3.47 14.20 -21.84
CA TRP A 152 -4.78 14.77 -22.18
C TRP A 152 -4.55 16.02 -23.01
N ASP A 153 -4.56 15.89 -24.33
CA ASP A 153 -4.01 16.93 -25.22
C ASP A 153 -5.09 17.81 -25.88
N GLY A 154 -6.35 17.68 -25.46
CA GLY A 154 -7.45 18.51 -25.95
C GLY A 154 -7.78 18.29 -27.43
N SER A 155 -8.61 19.20 -27.97
CA SER A 155 -9.09 19.16 -29.35
C SER A 155 -8.22 20.02 -30.28
N LYS A 156 -7.89 19.53 -31.49
CA LYS A 156 -7.30 20.36 -32.53
C LYS A 156 -8.35 21.31 -33.13
N VAL A 157 -7.97 22.57 -33.29
CA VAL A 157 -8.75 23.59 -34.01
C VAL A 157 -8.16 23.71 -35.42
N SER A 158 -8.98 23.51 -36.44
CA SER A 158 -8.57 23.69 -37.83
C SER A 158 -8.36 25.16 -38.16
N SER A 159 -7.73 25.45 -39.30
CA SER A 159 -7.58 26.80 -39.84
C SER A 159 -8.91 27.50 -40.17
N THR A 160 -10.04 26.78 -40.16
CA THR A 160 -11.39 27.30 -40.37
C THR A 160 -12.18 27.48 -39.06
N GLY A 161 -11.59 27.15 -37.90
CA GLY A 161 -12.22 27.31 -36.59
C GLY A 161 -13.04 26.10 -36.11
N GLU A 162 -13.08 25.01 -36.89
CA GLU A 162 -13.78 23.77 -36.50
C GLU A 162 -12.91 22.91 -35.58
N ARG A 163 -13.54 22.28 -34.58
CA ARG A 163 -12.87 21.41 -33.62
C ARG A 163 -12.92 19.96 -34.10
N SER A 164 -11.76 19.32 -34.32
CA SER A 164 -11.70 17.92 -34.76
C SER A 164 -11.65 16.96 -33.56
N GLY A 165 -12.76 16.80 -32.86
CA GLY A 165 -12.93 15.79 -31.80
C GLY A 165 -11.96 15.91 -30.61
N TRP A 166 -12.09 14.95 -29.67
CA TRP A 166 -11.29 14.88 -28.44
C TRP A 166 -10.34 13.71 -28.51
N HIS A 167 -9.06 13.96 -28.22
CA HIS A 167 -8.02 12.95 -28.19
C HIS A 167 -7.70 12.62 -26.73
N THR A 168 -7.75 11.34 -26.37
CA THR A 168 -7.32 10.86 -25.04
C THR A 168 -6.46 9.62 -25.18
N THR A 169 -5.57 9.42 -24.21
CA THR A 169 -5.11 8.09 -23.81
C THR A 169 -5.70 7.80 -22.44
N SER A 170 -6.53 6.78 -22.32
CA SER A 170 -6.87 6.17 -21.03
C SER A 170 -7.06 4.68 -21.22
N GLN A 171 -6.65 3.89 -20.24
CA GLN A 171 -6.76 2.44 -20.28
C GLN A 171 -8.03 1.89 -19.60
N PHE A 172 -8.94 2.74 -19.07
CA PHE A 172 -10.06 2.26 -18.24
C PHE A 172 -11.43 2.91 -18.50
N ILE A 173 -11.55 3.79 -19.50
CA ILE A 173 -12.84 4.39 -19.86
C ILE A 173 -13.49 3.52 -20.95
N GLY A 174 -14.66 2.96 -20.65
CA GLY A 174 -15.46 2.17 -21.59
C GLY A 174 -16.92 2.61 -21.55
N ALA A 175 -17.64 2.41 -22.65
CA ALA A 175 -19.09 2.55 -22.71
C ALA A 175 -19.75 1.19 -22.47
N TRP A 176 -20.78 1.15 -21.61
CA TRP A 176 -21.61 -0.04 -21.39
C TRP A 176 -22.63 -0.21 -22.53
N ASN A 177 -22.88 -1.46 -22.95
CA ASN A 177 -23.92 -1.79 -23.93
C ASN A 177 -25.04 -2.58 -23.23
N ALA A 178 -26.28 -2.14 -23.40
CA ALA A 178 -27.44 -2.86 -22.87
C ALA A 178 -27.61 -4.24 -23.52
N PRO A 179 -28.00 -5.28 -22.75
CA PRO A 179 -28.33 -6.59 -23.30
C PRO A 179 -29.39 -6.49 -24.41
N GLY A 180 -29.14 -7.16 -25.54
CA GLY A 180 -30.09 -7.24 -26.66
C GLY A 180 -29.95 -6.14 -27.74
N LYS A 181 -29.00 -5.21 -27.60
CA LYS A 181 -28.68 -4.22 -28.64
C LYS A 181 -27.49 -4.68 -29.50
N ALA A 182 -27.49 -4.34 -30.78
CA ALA A 182 -26.35 -4.59 -31.67
C ALA A 182 -25.11 -3.83 -31.15
N LYS A 183 -23.97 -4.50 -31.10
CA LYS A 183 -22.69 -3.92 -30.65
C LYS A 183 -22.17 -2.95 -31.73
N GLN A 184 -22.08 -1.67 -31.42
CA GLN A 184 -21.78 -0.60 -32.38
C GLN A 184 -20.60 0.29 -31.92
N VAL A 185 -19.57 -0.26 -31.28
CA VAL A 185 -18.40 0.53 -30.82
C VAL A 185 -17.15 0.11 -31.58
N GLY A 186 -16.71 0.98 -32.50
CA GLY A 186 -15.56 0.80 -33.41
C GLY A 186 -15.82 1.43 -34.78
N ASP A 187 -14.77 1.90 -35.48
CA ASP A 187 -14.84 2.65 -36.74
C ASP A 187 -15.41 1.87 -37.94
N GLY A 188 -15.68 0.56 -37.80
CA GLY A 188 -16.18 -0.30 -38.86
C GLY A 188 -15.29 -0.35 -40.11
N ARG A 189 -14.08 0.23 -40.06
CA ARG A 189 -13.14 0.37 -41.18
C ARG A 189 -11.73 0.48 -40.59
N GLY A 190 -11.15 -0.68 -40.30
CA GLY A 190 -9.93 -0.83 -39.51
C GLY A 190 -8.89 0.28 -39.70
N GLY A 191 -8.54 0.93 -38.59
CA GLY A 191 -7.39 1.83 -38.51
C GLY A 191 -7.36 2.72 -37.26
N ASN A 192 -6.86 2.19 -36.14
CA ASN A 192 -6.03 2.82 -35.11
C ASN A 192 -6.21 4.32 -34.68
N ARG A 193 -7.41 4.93 -34.63
CA ARG A 193 -7.70 6.20 -33.89
C ARG A 193 -9.06 6.21 -33.19
N GLY A 194 -9.11 6.56 -31.89
CA GLY A 194 -10.36 6.89 -31.20
C GLY A 194 -10.91 8.23 -31.70
N LEU A 195 -12.03 8.19 -32.43
CA LEU A 195 -12.80 9.37 -32.86
C LEU A 195 -14.16 9.36 -32.17
N LEU A 196 -14.51 10.49 -31.57
CA LEU A 196 -15.89 10.88 -31.30
C LEU A 196 -16.44 11.52 -32.59
N ALA A 197 -17.25 10.79 -33.37
CA ALA A 197 -17.79 11.30 -34.64
C ALA A 197 -18.84 12.39 -34.38
N GLU A 198 -18.78 13.52 -35.10
CA GLU A 198 -19.89 14.46 -35.23
C GLU A 198 -20.65 14.23 -36.55
N GLY A 199 -21.98 14.16 -36.48
CA GLY A 199 -22.88 14.01 -37.64
C GLY A 199 -24.13 13.15 -37.33
N GLY A 200 -25.24 13.42 -38.01
CA GLY A 200 -26.61 12.93 -37.71
C GLY A 200 -26.88 11.42 -37.74
N SER A 201 -25.85 10.59 -37.84
CA SER A 201 -25.89 9.12 -37.70
C SER A 201 -24.95 8.59 -36.60
N ALA A 202 -24.28 9.46 -35.85
CA ALA A 202 -23.48 9.09 -34.69
C ALA A 202 -24.39 8.77 -33.50
N LEU A 203 -24.31 7.54 -32.98
CA LEU A 203 -24.99 7.15 -31.75
C LEU A 203 -23.99 7.01 -30.59
N SER A 204 -24.34 7.73 -29.52
CA SER A 204 -23.75 7.83 -28.19
C SER A 204 -22.33 8.35 -28.12
N GLU A 205 -22.21 9.60 -27.66
CA GLU A 205 -20.99 10.13 -27.05
C GLU A 205 -20.47 9.12 -26.00
N PRO A 206 -19.14 8.95 -25.82
CA PRO A 206 -18.64 8.21 -24.67
C PRO A 206 -19.24 8.87 -23.44
N GLU A 207 -19.67 8.04 -22.50
CA GLU A 207 -20.20 8.56 -21.26
C GLU A 207 -19.07 9.27 -20.53
N VAL A 208 -19.18 10.59 -20.54
CA VAL A 208 -18.22 11.53 -19.99
C VAL A 208 -18.99 12.65 -19.32
N SER A 209 -18.47 13.16 -18.21
CA SER A 209 -18.93 14.45 -17.73
C SER A 209 -18.24 15.56 -18.53
N LYS A 210 -19.01 16.57 -18.94
CA LYS A 210 -18.50 17.80 -19.58
C LYS A 210 -18.35 18.94 -18.56
N SER A 211 -18.56 18.68 -17.27
CA SER A 211 -18.46 19.69 -16.20
C SER A 211 -17.06 20.30 -16.13
N GLY A 212 -16.96 21.62 -15.97
CA GLY A 212 -15.68 22.30 -15.81
C GLY A 212 -14.85 22.44 -17.09
N GLY A 213 -15.45 22.23 -18.27
CA GLY A 213 -14.81 22.50 -19.56
C GLY A 213 -13.80 21.44 -20.04
N ARG A 214 -13.72 20.29 -19.37
CA ARG A 214 -12.93 19.12 -19.76
C ARG A 214 -13.79 17.86 -19.77
N TYR A 215 -13.46 16.88 -20.61
CA TYR A 215 -14.13 15.58 -20.61
C TYR A 215 -13.56 14.73 -19.47
N GLN A 216 -14.41 14.33 -18.55
CA GLN A 216 -14.02 13.49 -17.42
C GLN A 216 -14.61 12.09 -17.61
N GLY A 217 -13.76 11.07 -17.58
CA GLY A 217 -14.19 9.67 -17.58
C GLY A 217 -14.76 9.27 -16.22
N PHE A 218 -15.44 8.13 -16.19
CA PHE A 218 -16.04 7.59 -14.98
C PHE A 218 -15.25 6.39 -14.44
N GLY A 219 -15.07 6.35 -13.12
CA GLY A 219 -14.49 5.22 -12.38
C GLY A 219 -15.26 4.93 -11.09
N GLY A 220 -14.71 4.08 -10.22
CA GLY A 220 -15.37 3.65 -8.99
C GLY A 220 -16.25 2.41 -9.22
N ALA A 221 -17.50 2.44 -8.75
CA ALA A 221 -18.41 1.29 -8.85
C ALA A 221 -18.80 0.95 -10.29
N SER A 222 -18.79 1.94 -11.18
CA SER A 222 -19.10 1.80 -12.60
C SER A 222 -18.22 2.74 -13.44
N ASN A 223 -18.11 2.45 -14.73
CA ASN A 223 -17.47 3.28 -15.73
C ASN A 223 -18.47 4.06 -16.60
N THR A 224 -19.69 4.26 -16.09
CA THR A 224 -20.82 4.89 -16.80
C THR A 224 -21.29 6.17 -16.08
N LEU A 225 -21.98 7.07 -16.78
CA LEU A 225 -22.63 8.25 -16.20
C LEU A 225 -23.66 7.86 -15.13
N ALA A 226 -24.35 6.74 -15.33
CA ALA A 226 -25.41 6.29 -14.44
C ALA A 226 -24.92 5.84 -13.04
N GLY A 227 -23.64 5.46 -12.90
CA GLY A 227 -23.14 4.89 -11.64
C GLY A 227 -21.65 5.06 -11.36
N GLY A 228 -20.94 5.81 -12.21
CA GLY A 228 -19.50 6.05 -12.08
C GLY A 228 -19.18 7.49 -11.68
N ARG A 229 -17.95 7.70 -11.23
CA ARG A 229 -17.47 8.93 -10.53
C ARG A 229 -16.36 9.55 -11.35
N THR A 230 -16.39 10.87 -11.51
CA THR A 230 -15.39 11.61 -12.28
C THR A 230 -14.07 11.76 -11.52
N ASN A 231 -14.09 11.54 -10.20
CA ASN A 231 -12.95 11.70 -9.32
C ASN A 231 -12.93 10.55 -8.31
N VAL A 232 -11.88 9.73 -8.35
CA VAL A 232 -11.65 8.67 -7.37
C VAL A 232 -10.17 8.67 -7.01
N ILE A 233 -9.85 8.53 -5.73
CA ILE A 233 -8.46 8.41 -5.29
C ILE A 233 -8.00 6.97 -5.46
N VAL A 234 -6.92 6.77 -6.21
CA VAL A 234 -6.32 5.44 -6.41
C VAL A 234 -5.07 5.28 -5.54
N TYR A 235 -4.18 6.27 -5.57
CA TYR A 235 -2.94 6.28 -4.80
C TYR A 235 -2.69 7.65 -4.22
N ASP A 236 -2.04 7.68 -3.07
CA ASP A 236 -1.49 8.89 -2.49
C ASP A 236 -0.01 9.05 -2.86
N VAL A 237 0.51 10.27 -2.75
CA VAL A 237 1.95 10.55 -2.80
C VAL A 237 2.37 10.94 -1.39
N PRO A 238 3.11 10.08 -0.67
CA PRO A 238 3.56 10.39 0.69
C PRO A 238 4.32 11.71 0.72
N ARG A 239 3.88 12.64 1.57
CA ARG A 239 4.49 13.98 1.72
C ARG A 239 5.39 14.02 2.94
N SER A 240 6.44 14.85 2.87
CA SER A 240 7.33 15.11 4.01
C SER A 240 6.62 15.90 5.12
N PRO A 241 6.88 15.58 6.41
CA PRO A 241 7.74 14.51 6.87
C PRO A 241 6.96 13.20 6.87
N LEU A 242 7.64 12.11 6.57
CA LEU A 242 7.06 10.80 6.82
C LEU A 242 6.99 10.59 8.32
N VAL A 243 5.81 10.25 8.84
CA VAL A 243 5.52 10.04 10.26
C VAL A 243 5.23 8.58 10.58
N SER A 244 5.00 7.75 9.55
CA SER A 244 4.65 6.33 9.69
C SER A 244 5.09 5.52 8.46
N ILE A 245 5.64 4.32 8.70
CA ILE A 245 6.02 3.35 7.65
C ILE A 245 4.82 2.99 6.78
N GLY A 246 3.61 2.95 7.35
CA GLY A 246 2.40 2.62 6.60
C GLY A 246 2.09 3.61 5.47
N GLN A 247 2.63 4.84 5.49
CA GLN A 247 2.50 5.77 4.37
C GLN A 247 3.12 5.24 3.07
N PHE A 248 4.13 4.35 3.16
CA PHE A 248 4.70 3.69 1.99
C PHE A 248 3.80 2.61 1.36
N GLN A 249 2.60 2.37 1.88
CA GLN A 249 1.65 1.49 1.19
C GLN A 249 1.38 1.97 -0.25
N HIS A 250 1.55 3.27 -0.50
CA HIS A 250 1.42 3.91 -1.81
C HIS A 250 2.72 3.97 -2.63
N ALA A 251 3.82 3.36 -2.19
CA ALA A 251 5.03 3.27 -2.99
C ALA A 251 4.84 2.25 -4.12
N GLN A 252 5.37 2.54 -5.32
CA GLN A 252 5.37 1.58 -6.43
C GLN A 252 6.49 0.57 -6.24
N LEU A 253 6.23 -0.45 -5.43
CA LEU A 253 7.18 -1.53 -5.13
C LEU A 253 6.93 -2.80 -5.95
N SER A 254 5.81 -2.86 -6.66
CA SER A 254 5.46 -3.97 -7.53
C SER A 254 6.22 -3.88 -8.84
N ARG A 255 6.76 -5.00 -9.28
CA ARG A 255 7.41 -5.20 -10.56
C ARG A 255 6.39 -5.41 -11.69
N TYR A 256 5.26 -6.03 -11.37
CA TYR A 256 4.27 -6.44 -12.37
C TYR A 256 2.87 -5.93 -12.05
N ASN A 257 2.02 -5.83 -13.07
CA ASN A 257 0.63 -5.40 -12.94
C ASN A 257 -0.27 -6.39 -12.20
N PHE A 258 0.19 -7.63 -12.00
CA PHE A 258 -0.56 -8.67 -11.27
C PHE A 258 -0.11 -8.81 -9.82
N GLU A 259 0.87 -8.01 -9.40
CA GLU A 259 1.30 -7.94 -8.02
C GLU A 259 0.46 -6.92 -7.25
N PRO A 260 0.51 -6.92 -5.91
CA PRO A 260 -0.31 -6.02 -5.11
C PRO A 260 0.01 -4.56 -5.36
N GLY A 261 -1.02 -3.72 -5.53
CA GLY A 261 -0.88 -2.27 -5.66
C GLY A 261 -0.54 -1.54 -4.35
N PHE A 262 -0.80 -2.18 -3.20
CA PHE A 262 -0.48 -1.67 -1.86
C PHE A 262 0.38 -2.66 -1.07
N VAL A 263 1.69 -2.57 -1.25
CA VAL A 263 2.65 -3.57 -0.77
C VAL A 263 2.96 -3.42 0.73
N VAL A 264 3.34 -2.22 1.18
CA VAL A 264 3.79 -2.01 2.56
C VAL A 264 2.63 -2.05 3.53
N GLY A 265 2.77 -2.85 4.60
CA GLY A 265 1.77 -2.95 5.67
C GLY A 265 0.61 -3.89 5.37
N ASN A 266 0.48 -4.39 4.14
CA ASN A 266 -0.48 -5.44 3.78
C ASN A 266 0.25 -6.76 3.56
N SER A 267 -0.45 -7.89 3.63
CA SER A 267 0.19 -9.21 3.46
C SER A 267 -0.79 -10.28 2.99
N TYR A 268 -1.61 -9.97 1.98
CA TYR A 268 -2.46 -10.97 1.33
C TYR A 268 -1.58 -11.95 0.53
N ALA A 269 -1.87 -13.25 0.63
CA ALA A 269 -1.19 -14.28 -0.13
C ALA A 269 -1.46 -14.12 -1.62
N ASN A 270 -0.43 -14.03 -2.45
CA ASN A 270 -0.62 -13.95 -3.89
C ASN A 270 -1.21 -15.27 -4.43
N PRO A 271 -2.32 -15.26 -5.20
CA PRO A 271 -2.92 -16.46 -5.75
C PRO A 271 -2.00 -17.22 -6.71
N ARG A 272 -0.93 -16.60 -7.22
CA ARG A 272 0.07 -17.23 -8.09
C ARG A 272 1.17 -17.95 -7.31
N ILE A 273 1.10 -17.94 -5.98
CA ILE A 273 2.07 -18.59 -5.09
C ILE A 273 1.32 -19.63 -4.25
N PRO A 274 1.87 -20.86 -4.09
CA PRO A 274 1.33 -21.82 -3.14
C PRO A 274 1.22 -21.21 -1.74
N LEU A 275 0.12 -21.45 -1.03
CA LEU A 275 -0.16 -20.82 0.27
C LEU A 275 0.98 -21.02 1.30
N GLY A 276 1.60 -22.20 1.28
CA GLY A 276 2.73 -22.55 2.14
C GLY A 276 4.09 -21.99 1.74
N ALA A 277 4.17 -21.18 0.68
CA ALA A 277 5.41 -20.65 0.12
C ALA A 277 5.37 -19.13 -0.01
N THR A 278 6.54 -18.50 -0.14
CA THR A 278 6.69 -17.07 -0.47
C THR A 278 7.25 -16.85 -1.88
N ILE A 279 7.62 -17.91 -2.58
CA ILE A 279 8.14 -17.88 -3.94
C ILE A 279 7.51 -19.05 -4.71
N ASN A 280 7.06 -18.78 -5.93
CA ASN A 280 6.74 -19.80 -6.92
C ASN A 280 7.78 -19.75 -8.05
N PRO A 281 8.78 -20.65 -8.05
CA PRO A 281 9.84 -20.64 -9.04
C PRO A 281 9.39 -21.21 -10.37
N ASN A 282 10.01 -20.74 -11.46
CA ASN A 282 9.70 -21.17 -12.81
C ASN A 282 8.19 -21.14 -13.12
N PHE A 283 7.52 -20.07 -12.67
CA PHE A 283 6.09 -19.91 -12.77
C PHE A 283 5.64 -20.21 -14.19
N SER A 284 4.60 -21.05 -14.30
CA SER A 284 4.05 -21.44 -15.60
C SER A 284 5.03 -22.21 -16.50
N GLY A 285 6.04 -22.87 -15.94
CA GLY A 285 7.03 -23.66 -16.68
C GLY A 285 8.15 -22.82 -17.33
N VAL A 286 8.20 -21.51 -17.07
CA VAL A 286 9.20 -20.61 -17.65
C VAL A 286 10.43 -20.56 -16.77
N SER A 287 11.54 -21.11 -17.25
CA SER A 287 12.81 -21.09 -16.53
C SER A 287 13.21 -19.66 -16.13
N GLY A 288 13.43 -19.45 -14.82
CA GLY A 288 13.88 -18.17 -14.25
C GLY A 288 12.77 -17.15 -13.94
N LEU A 289 11.51 -17.42 -14.31
CA LEU A 289 10.38 -16.57 -13.91
C LEU A 289 9.92 -16.94 -12.49
N ASN A 290 10.50 -16.28 -11.49
CA ASN A 290 10.10 -16.48 -10.10
C ASN A 290 9.06 -15.43 -9.69
N VAL A 291 7.88 -15.88 -9.25
CA VAL A 291 6.87 -15.00 -8.65
C VAL A 291 7.10 -14.98 -7.14
N THR A 292 7.33 -13.80 -6.60
CA THR A 292 7.67 -13.61 -5.18
C THR A 292 6.55 -12.89 -4.45
N ASP A 293 6.36 -13.22 -3.18
CA ASP A 293 5.47 -12.52 -2.28
C ASP A 293 6.09 -11.19 -1.84
N VAL A 294 5.99 -10.19 -2.72
CA VAL A 294 6.60 -8.87 -2.53
C VAL A 294 6.14 -8.19 -1.25
N SER A 295 4.87 -8.37 -0.84
CA SER A 295 4.35 -7.79 0.40
C SER A 295 5.00 -8.43 1.62
N TYR A 296 5.12 -9.76 1.63
CA TYR A 296 5.82 -10.48 2.68
C TYR A 296 7.28 -10.02 2.84
N ASP A 297 8.03 -9.97 1.73
CA ASP A 297 9.46 -9.66 1.75
C ASP A 297 9.74 -8.19 2.12
N VAL A 298 8.98 -7.25 1.55
CA VAL A 298 9.10 -5.83 1.88
C VAL A 298 8.79 -5.60 3.35
N ASN A 299 7.73 -6.22 3.88
CA ASN A 299 7.40 -6.06 5.28
C ASN A 299 8.50 -6.60 6.20
N ARG A 300 9.13 -7.74 5.84
CA ARG A 300 10.30 -8.30 6.56
C ARG A 300 11.51 -7.38 6.57
N LYS A 301 11.65 -6.50 5.57
CA LYS A 301 12.76 -5.55 5.47
C LYS A 301 12.47 -4.24 6.18
N LEU A 302 11.24 -3.74 6.11
CA LEU A 302 10.89 -2.42 6.63
C LEU A 302 10.50 -2.42 8.10
N TRP A 303 9.58 -3.30 8.53
CA TRP A 303 8.89 -3.16 9.83
C TRP A 303 9.77 -3.38 11.06
N ASP A 304 10.87 -4.11 10.91
CA ASP A 304 11.80 -4.39 12.03
C ASP A 304 13.09 -3.55 11.95
N GLY A 305 13.34 -2.86 10.84
CA GLY A 305 14.60 -2.17 10.56
C GLY A 305 14.51 -0.65 10.48
N TYR A 306 13.29 -0.10 10.39
CA TYR A 306 13.08 1.31 10.13
C TYR A 306 12.04 1.91 11.08
N PHE A 307 12.18 3.19 11.38
CA PHE A 307 11.13 4.04 11.92
C PHE A 307 11.40 5.48 11.43
N PHE A 308 10.42 6.36 11.55
CA PHE A 308 10.61 7.77 11.23
C PHE A 308 10.74 8.60 12.50
N SER A 309 11.92 9.21 12.69
CA SER A 309 12.17 10.19 13.74
C SER A 309 11.39 11.49 13.53
N THR A 310 10.98 11.77 12.29
CA THR A 310 10.30 13.00 11.84
C THR A 310 11.16 14.27 11.94
N LEU A 311 12.46 14.13 12.22
CA LEU A 311 13.45 15.19 12.07
C LEU A 311 13.74 15.39 10.58
N GLY A 312 12.93 16.20 9.90
CA GLY A 312 13.07 16.53 8.48
C GLY A 312 13.18 18.04 8.26
N LEU A 313 14.32 18.49 7.72
CA LEU A 313 14.59 19.92 7.43
C LEU A 313 13.71 20.46 6.30
N ASP A 314 13.40 19.59 5.34
CA ASP A 314 12.54 19.86 4.19
C ASP A 314 11.09 20.18 4.60
N TYR A 315 10.58 19.51 5.64
CA TYR A 315 9.23 19.78 6.16
C TYR A 315 9.07 21.18 6.75
N VAL A 316 10.09 21.64 7.49
CA VAL A 316 10.07 22.95 8.17
C VAL A 316 10.43 24.11 7.24
N GLY A 317 10.39 23.89 5.91
CA GLY A 317 10.74 24.88 4.90
C GLY A 317 12.21 25.30 4.95
N GLY A 318 13.06 24.48 5.54
CA GLY A 318 14.46 24.76 5.73
C GLY A 318 15.29 24.43 4.49
N SER A 319 16.15 25.36 4.10
CA SER A 319 17.33 25.08 3.27
C SER A 319 18.57 25.10 4.16
N GLY A 320 19.42 24.08 4.03
CA GLY A 320 20.67 23.94 4.80
C GLY A 320 20.80 22.60 5.51
N SER A 321 21.87 22.45 6.31
CA SER A 321 22.27 21.20 6.97
C SER A 321 22.11 21.22 8.50
N SER A 322 21.56 22.30 9.07
CA SER A 322 21.47 22.48 10.53
C SER A 322 20.05 22.22 11.03
N PHE A 323 19.91 21.17 11.85
CA PHE A 323 18.67 20.82 12.55
C PHE A 323 18.37 21.78 13.69
N ASP A 324 19.39 22.32 14.35
CA ASP A 324 19.24 23.19 15.51
C ASP A 324 18.51 24.51 15.18
N ARG A 325 18.50 24.92 13.91
CA ARG A 325 17.72 26.08 13.44
C ARG A 325 16.20 25.90 13.61
N PHE A 326 15.73 24.66 13.55
CA PHE A 326 14.30 24.34 13.56
C PHE A 326 13.89 23.51 14.78
N PHE A 327 14.84 22.79 15.37
CA PHE A 327 14.63 21.84 16.45
C PHE A 327 15.53 22.20 17.63
N ASP A 328 15.04 23.07 18.52
CA ASP A 328 15.72 23.38 19.77
C ASP A 328 15.63 22.16 20.72
N ILE A 329 16.78 21.55 20.99
CA ILE A 329 16.89 20.33 21.81
C ILE A 329 16.35 20.52 23.23
N ARG A 330 16.48 21.72 23.82
CA ARG A 330 16.01 21.98 25.19
C ARG A 330 14.49 22.08 25.21
N LYS A 331 13.91 22.77 24.23
CA LYS A 331 12.45 22.86 24.06
C LYS A 331 11.82 21.51 23.77
N LEU A 332 12.49 20.68 22.96
CA LEU A 332 12.05 19.32 22.69
C LEU A 332 12.12 18.45 23.95
N ALA A 333 13.18 18.57 24.75
CA ALA A 333 13.36 17.79 25.99
C ALA A 333 12.38 18.20 27.10
N THR A 334 12.01 19.48 27.19
CA THR A 334 11.00 19.95 28.16
C THR A 334 9.56 19.75 27.66
N GLY A 335 9.37 19.47 26.38
CA GLY A 335 8.07 19.39 25.73
C GLY A 335 7.43 20.76 25.42
N GLU A 336 8.19 21.85 25.51
CA GLU A 336 7.76 23.17 25.01
C GLU A 336 7.55 23.14 23.48
N SER A 337 8.32 22.33 22.77
CA SER A 337 8.12 21.99 21.36
C SER A 337 8.00 20.48 21.18
N THR A 338 7.41 20.06 20.06
CA THR A 338 7.26 18.64 19.71
C THR A 338 7.85 18.36 18.33
N LEU A 339 8.29 17.12 18.13
CA LEU A 339 8.56 16.61 16.78
C LEU A 339 7.25 16.57 15.97
N PRO A 340 7.31 16.59 14.62
CA PRO A 340 6.12 16.54 13.77
C PRO A 340 5.20 15.35 14.05
N ASN A 341 5.75 14.23 14.52
CA ASN A 341 4.96 13.22 15.22
C ASN A 341 5.10 13.40 16.74
N PRO A 342 4.07 13.92 17.44
CA PRO A 342 4.13 14.16 18.89
C PRO A 342 4.22 12.88 19.74
N ARG A 343 4.07 11.69 19.12
CA ARG A 343 4.33 10.41 19.78
C ARG A 343 5.82 10.09 19.87
N MET A 344 6.65 10.70 19.03
CA MET A 344 8.11 10.63 19.13
C MET A 344 8.58 11.73 20.07
N VAL A 345 9.03 11.34 21.27
CA VAL A 345 9.48 12.26 22.31
C VAL A 345 11.00 12.24 22.36
N PHE A 346 11.60 13.39 22.09
CA PHE A 346 13.04 13.55 22.19
C PHE A 346 13.47 13.64 23.66
N THR A 347 14.52 12.93 24.04
CA THR A 347 15.15 12.97 25.36
C THR A 347 16.65 13.21 25.19
N THR A 348 17.22 14.05 26.05
CA THR A 348 18.66 14.32 26.06
C THR A 348 19.40 13.28 26.90
N LEU A 349 20.58 12.85 26.45
CA LEU A 349 21.56 12.14 27.26
C LEU A 349 22.57 13.12 27.89
N PRO A 350 23.28 12.74 28.97
CA PRO A 350 24.32 13.58 29.57
C PRO A 350 25.36 14.03 28.53
N GLY A 351 25.57 15.35 28.46
CA GLY A 351 26.49 15.96 27.51
C GLY A 351 25.84 16.42 26.20
N ASP A 352 24.63 15.99 25.85
CA ASP A 352 23.94 16.47 24.65
C ASP A 352 23.71 17.99 24.75
N THR A 353 24.17 18.73 23.73
CA THR A 353 24.04 20.20 23.69
C THR A 353 23.22 20.70 22.51
N THR A 354 23.37 20.06 21.34
CA THR A 354 22.65 20.38 20.10
C THR A 354 22.47 19.11 19.25
N ILE A 355 21.49 19.09 18.36
CA ILE A 355 21.22 17.96 17.45
C ILE A 355 22.34 17.83 16.41
N ASP A 356 22.83 18.95 15.86
CA ASP A 356 23.90 18.92 14.87
C ASP A 356 25.20 18.33 15.46
N ARG A 357 25.48 18.62 16.74
CA ARG A 357 26.62 18.02 17.44
C ARG A 357 26.48 16.51 17.55
N ILE A 358 25.31 16.01 17.96
CA ILE A 358 25.04 14.56 18.08
C ILE A 358 25.26 13.87 16.73
N LEU A 359 24.74 14.45 15.65
CA LEU A 359 24.89 13.93 14.30
C LEU A 359 26.36 13.94 13.83
N SER A 360 27.06 15.07 14.00
CA SER A 360 28.43 15.23 13.51
C SER A 360 29.45 14.35 14.24
N GLU A 361 29.30 14.17 15.55
CA GLU A 361 30.18 13.31 16.36
C GLU A 361 29.94 11.83 16.13
N SER A 362 28.75 11.47 15.65
CA SER A 362 28.35 10.08 15.40
C SER A 362 28.38 9.71 13.90
N ALA A 363 28.89 10.59 13.03
CA ALA A 363 29.05 10.44 11.58
C ALA A 363 28.29 9.28 10.90
N ASP A 364 28.92 8.10 10.81
CA ASP A 364 28.41 6.90 10.12
C ASP A 364 27.22 6.22 10.83
N ARG A 365 27.01 6.54 12.11
CA ARG A 365 25.94 6.04 12.98
C ARG A 365 25.02 7.15 13.50
N ALA A 366 25.01 8.29 12.82
CA ALA A 366 24.17 9.42 13.16
C ALA A 366 22.67 9.04 13.30
N PRO A 367 22.09 8.16 12.44
CA PRO A 367 20.72 7.67 12.64
C PRO A 367 20.53 6.92 13.96
N GLU A 368 21.43 6.00 14.32
CA GLU A 368 21.33 5.25 15.57
C GLU A 368 21.53 6.16 16.79
N ALA A 369 22.48 7.11 16.71
CA ALA A 369 22.73 8.09 17.75
C ALA A 369 21.49 8.93 18.04
N ILE A 370 20.83 9.47 17.01
CA ILE A 370 19.57 10.19 17.18
C ILE A 370 18.44 9.28 17.67
N SER A 371 18.33 8.06 17.15
CA SER A 371 17.28 7.12 17.57
C SER A 371 17.35 6.80 19.06
N SER A 372 18.56 6.75 19.64
CA SER A 372 18.74 6.51 21.08
C SER A 372 18.24 7.65 21.98
N ARG A 373 17.92 8.81 21.40
CA ARG A 373 17.28 9.97 22.05
C ARG A 373 15.77 10.03 21.81
N ILE A 374 15.16 9.05 21.16
CA ILE A 374 13.72 9.11 20.85
C ILE A 374 12.98 8.01 21.61
N LEU A 375 12.03 8.42 22.44
CA LEU A 375 11.09 7.55 23.13
C LEU A 375 9.73 7.59 22.44
N VAL A 376 8.97 6.51 22.55
CA VAL A 376 7.61 6.41 21.99
C VAL A 376 6.59 6.64 23.10
N LYS A 377 5.87 7.76 23.03
CA LYS A 377 4.81 8.11 23.99
C LYS A 377 3.57 7.26 23.77
N GLY A 378 3.25 6.44 24.77
CA GLY A 378 2.11 5.52 24.70
C GLY A 378 2.35 4.37 23.72
N ALA A 379 3.58 3.84 23.70
CA ALA A 379 3.89 2.59 23.00
C ALA A 379 2.93 1.48 23.45
N PHE A 380 2.46 0.69 22.48
CA PHE A 380 1.47 -0.35 22.67
C PHE A 380 1.99 -1.69 22.17
N ASN A 381 1.92 -2.70 23.03
CA ASN A 381 2.36 -4.04 22.66
C ASN A 381 1.28 -4.77 21.86
N VAL A 382 1.56 -5.11 20.60
CA VAL A 382 0.64 -5.85 19.72
C VAL A 382 0.29 -7.24 20.26
N ASN A 383 1.08 -7.78 21.19
CA ASN A 383 0.78 -9.05 21.87
C ASN A 383 -0.24 -8.89 23.01
N SER A 384 -0.81 -7.70 23.23
CA SER A 384 -1.86 -7.49 24.21
C SER A 384 -3.07 -8.38 23.92
N THR A 385 -3.50 -9.14 24.93
CA THR A 385 -4.72 -9.95 24.89
C THR A 385 -5.92 -9.24 25.52
N SER A 386 -5.77 -7.96 25.86
CA SER A 386 -6.84 -7.12 26.41
C SER A 386 -7.64 -6.46 25.30
N ARG A 387 -8.92 -6.84 25.19
CA ARG A 387 -9.87 -6.22 24.25
C ARG A 387 -9.98 -4.71 24.52
N ASN A 388 -10.12 -4.31 25.78
CA ASN A 388 -10.24 -2.89 26.15
C ASN A 388 -9.02 -2.08 25.76
N ALA A 389 -7.82 -2.66 25.88
CA ALA A 389 -6.58 -1.98 25.51
C ALA A 389 -6.50 -1.78 23.98
N TRP A 390 -6.86 -2.79 23.19
CA TRP A 390 -6.95 -2.66 21.73
C TRP A 390 -8.02 -1.65 21.31
N LYS A 391 -9.20 -1.70 21.92
CA LYS A 391 -10.28 -0.74 21.64
C LYS A 391 -9.84 0.70 21.93
N ALA A 392 -9.16 0.94 23.05
CA ALA A 392 -8.64 2.26 23.41
C ALA A 392 -7.62 2.79 22.39
N VAL A 393 -6.73 1.93 21.89
CA VAL A 393 -5.76 2.29 20.83
C VAL A 393 -6.46 2.59 19.52
N LEU A 394 -7.40 1.74 19.09
CA LEU A 394 -8.16 1.97 17.86
C LEU A 394 -8.98 3.27 17.93
N ALA A 395 -9.54 3.57 19.10
CA ALA A 395 -10.33 4.77 19.33
C ALA A 395 -9.50 6.07 19.43
N SER A 396 -8.17 5.99 19.51
CA SER A 396 -7.32 7.19 19.62
C SER A 396 -7.37 8.07 18.37
N MET A 397 -7.95 7.59 17.27
CA MET A 397 -8.13 8.34 16.02
C MET A 397 -9.43 9.16 15.97
N ALA A 398 -10.29 9.10 17.00
CA ALA A 398 -11.58 9.80 17.03
C ALA A 398 -11.47 11.32 16.86
N THR A 399 -10.37 11.91 17.33
CA THR A 399 -10.16 13.36 17.34
C THR A 399 -9.19 13.83 16.26
N SER A 400 -8.86 12.98 15.29
CA SER A 400 -8.08 13.42 14.12
C SER A 400 -8.85 14.53 13.41
N GLN A 401 -8.16 15.43 12.70
CA GLN A 401 -8.80 16.24 11.66
C GLN A 401 -8.91 15.43 10.37
N LEU A 402 -9.86 15.74 9.51
CA LEU A 402 -10.10 15.10 8.22
C LEU A 402 -9.72 16.09 7.12
N PRO A 403 -8.56 15.89 6.47
CA PRO A 403 -8.20 16.69 5.31
C PRO A 403 -9.08 16.31 4.12
N VAL A 404 -9.74 17.29 3.52
CA VAL A 404 -10.60 17.14 2.34
C VAL A 404 -10.08 18.05 1.25
N ILE A 405 -9.86 17.51 0.06
CA ILE A 405 -9.46 18.28 -1.11
C ILE A 405 -10.61 18.37 -2.10
N ASN A 406 -10.94 19.58 -2.53
CA ASN A 406 -11.89 19.78 -3.61
C ASN A 406 -11.20 19.42 -4.94
N PRO A 407 -11.66 18.39 -5.68
CA PRO A 407 -10.98 17.95 -6.89
C PRO A 407 -11.09 18.95 -8.06
N GLN A 408 -12.01 19.91 -8.02
CA GLN A 408 -12.17 20.93 -9.07
C GLN A 408 -11.26 22.15 -8.85
N THR A 409 -11.11 22.60 -7.62
CA THR A 409 -10.33 23.81 -7.27
C THR A 409 -8.93 23.49 -6.73
N GLY A 410 -8.70 22.26 -6.27
CA GLY A 410 -7.50 21.86 -5.54
C GLY A 410 -7.44 22.42 -4.11
N ALA A 411 -8.48 23.12 -3.64
CA ALA A 411 -8.51 23.70 -2.30
C ALA A 411 -8.60 22.60 -1.23
N ALA A 412 -7.72 22.66 -0.24
CA ALA A 412 -7.73 21.77 0.91
C ALA A 412 -8.47 22.43 2.09
N THR A 413 -9.25 21.64 2.82
CA THR A 413 -9.90 22.02 4.08
C THR A 413 -9.67 20.95 5.13
N TRP A 414 -9.73 21.33 6.41
CA TRP A 414 -9.57 20.42 7.54
C TRP A 414 -10.88 20.42 8.31
N GLN A 415 -11.55 19.26 8.30
CA GLN A 415 -12.87 19.07 8.90
C GLN A 415 -12.72 18.26 10.19
N ASP A 416 -13.63 18.42 11.14
CA ASP A 416 -13.63 17.67 12.40
C ASP A 416 -14.92 16.82 12.55
N PRO A 417 -15.17 15.86 11.63
CA PRO A 417 -16.38 15.05 11.73
C PRO A 417 -16.27 14.04 12.88
N ASP A 418 -17.41 13.76 13.52
CA ASP A 418 -17.53 12.74 14.56
C ASP A 418 -17.24 11.34 14.01
N GLY A 419 -16.57 10.53 14.81
CA GLY A 419 -16.34 9.12 14.53
C GLY A 419 -14.88 8.76 14.26
N ILE A 420 -14.62 7.45 14.18
CA ILE A 420 -13.27 6.90 14.13
C ILE A 420 -12.96 6.42 12.72
N ARG A 421 -11.76 6.76 12.25
CA ARG A 421 -11.34 6.52 10.87
C ARG A 421 -9.87 6.16 10.77
N PHE A 422 -9.58 5.35 9.76
CA PHE A 422 -8.24 5.00 9.33
C PHE A 422 -8.18 5.26 7.83
N ASN A 423 -7.83 6.49 7.46
CA ASN A 423 -7.79 6.87 6.06
C ASN A 423 -6.55 6.30 5.40
N ARG A 424 -6.77 5.63 4.26
CA ARG A 424 -5.68 5.22 3.37
C ARG A 424 -4.94 6.43 2.81
N PHE A 425 -5.70 7.43 2.40
CA PHE A 425 -5.22 8.61 1.69
C PHE A 425 -5.09 9.78 2.67
N GLY A 426 -4.06 10.61 2.48
CA GLY A 426 -3.82 11.80 3.28
C GLY A 426 -4.91 12.87 3.14
N HIS A 427 -5.66 12.85 2.03
CA HIS A 427 -6.88 13.65 1.84
C HIS A 427 -7.95 12.77 1.22
N VAL A 428 -9.20 13.04 1.56
CA VAL A 428 -10.38 12.50 0.86
C VAL A 428 -10.98 13.58 -0.03
N LEU A 429 -11.89 13.21 -0.93
CA LEU A 429 -12.55 14.15 -1.84
C LEU A 429 -13.87 14.70 -1.28
N SER A 430 -14.45 13.98 -0.32
CA SER A 430 -15.70 14.35 0.35
C SER A 430 -15.60 14.15 1.87
N ASN A 431 -16.24 15.05 2.64
CA ASN A 431 -16.36 14.89 4.09
C ASN A 431 -17.50 13.95 4.49
N VAL A 432 -18.29 13.45 3.53
CA VAL A 432 -19.41 12.54 3.78
C VAL A 432 -18.88 11.12 4.04
N PRO A 433 -19.21 10.49 5.19
CA PRO A 433 -18.74 9.15 5.51
C PRO A 433 -19.53 8.05 4.80
N TYR A 434 -18.86 6.94 4.51
CA TYR A 434 -19.48 5.66 4.23
C TYR A 434 -19.72 4.87 5.53
N GLU A 435 -20.99 4.60 5.82
CA GLU A 435 -21.42 3.83 6.99
C GLU A 435 -21.67 2.36 6.68
N LYS A 436 -21.72 1.50 7.70
CA LYS A 436 -22.01 0.08 7.50
C LYS A 436 -23.45 -0.10 7.02
N GLY A 437 -23.63 -0.87 5.95
CA GLY A 437 -24.95 -1.09 5.34
C GLY A 437 -25.39 0.00 4.36
N GLY A 438 -24.60 1.07 4.20
CA GLY A 438 -24.85 2.08 3.17
C GLY A 438 -24.63 1.54 1.75
N PRO A 439 -25.20 2.21 0.73
CA PRO A 439 -24.98 1.90 -0.67
C PRO A 439 -23.49 2.11 -1.02
N GLY A 440 -22.88 1.13 -1.67
CA GLY A 440 -21.45 1.18 -1.98
C GLY A 440 -21.14 1.71 -3.38
N ASP A 441 -22.16 1.84 -4.22
CA ASP A 441 -22.11 2.47 -5.52
C ASP A 441 -22.29 3.98 -5.47
N GLU A 442 -22.33 4.60 -4.28
CA GLU A 442 -22.46 6.05 -4.09
C GLU A 442 -21.14 6.74 -3.70
N ASP A 443 -21.11 8.06 -3.83
CA ASP A 443 -19.95 8.91 -3.59
C ASP A 443 -19.28 8.70 -2.22
N PRO A 444 -19.99 8.52 -1.10
CA PRO A 444 -19.34 8.32 0.20
C PRO A 444 -18.38 7.12 0.24
N PHE A 445 -18.65 6.06 -0.53
CA PHE A 445 -17.77 4.89 -0.58
C PHE A 445 -16.45 5.19 -1.31
N TRP A 446 -16.50 5.97 -2.38
CA TRP A 446 -15.38 6.18 -3.31
C TRP A 446 -14.60 7.48 -3.09
N GLU A 447 -15.30 8.53 -2.66
CA GLU A 447 -14.78 9.89 -2.47
C GLU A 447 -14.65 10.26 -1.00
N GLY A 448 -15.40 9.61 -0.13
CA GLY A 448 -15.48 9.88 1.31
C GLY A 448 -14.48 9.09 2.16
N TRP A 449 -14.92 8.72 3.35
CA TRP A 449 -14.12 8.01 4.36
C TRP A 449 -14.96 6.97 5.13
N ARG A 450 -14.31 5.98 5.75
CA ARG A 450 -15.00 4.89 6.44
C ARG A 450 -15.22 5.22 7.93
N ASN A 451 -16.43 5.63 8.33
CA ASN A 451 -16.77 5.93 9.73
C ASN A 451 -17.07 4.66 10.54
N ARG A 452 -16.50 4.48 11.73
CA ARG A 452 -16.67 3.28 12.58
C ARG A 452 -17.44 3.61 13.87
N SER A 453 -18.44 2.78 14.16
CA SER A 453 -19.15 2.81 15.44
C SER A 453 -18.34 2.20 16.58
N ASP A 454 -18.66 2.58 17.82
CA ASP A 454 -18.04 2.00 19.02
C ASP A 454 -18.18 0.46 19.09
N ALA A 455 -19.34 -0.06 18.64
CA ALA A 455 -19.61 -1.49 18.58
C ALA A 455 -18.73 -2.20 17.54
N GLU A 456 -18.52 -1.60 16.37
CA GLU A 456 -17.59 -2.15 15.36
C GLU A 456 -16.14 -2.19 15.88
N LEU A 457 -15.73 -1.19 16.65
CA LEU A 457 -14.39 -1.15 17.24
C LEU A 457 -14.21 -2.16 18.36
N ASP A 458 -15.24 -2.38 19.19
CA ASP A 458 -15.22 -3.42 20.22
C ASP A 458 -15.13 -4.82 19.59
N GLN A 459 -15.88 -5.04 18.51
CA GLN A 459 -15.81 -6.28 17.73
C GLN A 459 -14.43 -6.46 17.09
N LEU A 460 -13.89 -5.43 16.43
CA LEU A 460 -12.55 -5.46 15.84
C LEU A 460 -11.49 -5.77 16.90
N ALA A 461 -11.50 -5.08 18.04
CA ALA A 461 -10.58 -5.34 19.15
C ALA A 461 -10.68 -6.79 19.65
N GLY A 462 -11.90 -7.34 19.70
CA GLY A 462 -12.13 -8.73 20.02
C GLY A 462 -11.50 -9.71 19.03
N GLU A 463 -11.67 -9.46 17.73
CA GLU A 463 -11.09 -10.30 16.68
C GLU A 463 -9.57 -10.17 16.59
N ILE A 464 -9.00 -8.98 16.84
CA ILE A 464 -7.55 -8.80 16.95
C ILE A 464 -7.00 -9.64 18.09
N VAL A 465 -7.63 -9.61 19.27
CA VAL A 465 -7.22 -10.45 20.42
C VAL A 465 -7.27 -11.94 20.09
N LYS A 466 -8.26 -12.40 19.30
CA LYS A 466 -8.31 -13.80 18.83
C LYS A 466 -7.11 -14.12 17.94
N GLU A 467 -6.81 -13.28 16.96
CA GLU A 467 -5.65 -13.48 16.07
C GLU A 467 -4.32 -13.44 16.84
N VAL A 468 -4.19 -12.55 17.84
CA VAL A 468 -3.02 -12.49 18.74
C VAL A 468 -2.87 -13.78 19.55
N LYS A 469 -3.97 -14.33 20.09
CA LYS A 469 -3.94 -15.60 20.84
C LYS A 469 -3.65 -16.81 19.95
N GLU A 470 -4.15 -16.81 18.72
CA GLU A 470 -4.00 -17.93 17.78
C GLU A 470 -2.63 -17.95 17.08
N ARG A 471 -2.02 -16.77 16.84
CA ARG A 471 -0.76 -16.64 16.08
C ARG A 471 0.43 -16.21 16.92
N GLY A 472 0.19 -15.48 18.00
CA GLY A 472 1.23 -14.89 18.82
C GLY A 472 1.80 -15.84 19.90
N PRO A 473 2.69 -15.32 20.76
CA PRO A 473 3.19 -13.95 20.72
C PRO A 473 4.11 -13.72 19.51
N PHE A 474 3.88 -12.64 18.78
CA PHE A 474 4.72 -12.16 17.70
C PHE A 474 6.05 -11.66 18.25
N ARG A 475 7.15 -12.04 17.62
CA ARG A 475 8.53 -11.74 18.05
C ARG A 475 9.10 -10.50 17.37
N SER A 476 8.47 -10.07 16.28
CA SER A 476 8.84 -8.89 15.49
C SER A 476 7.60 -8.23 14.87
N MET A 477 7.71 -6.95 14.53
CA MET A 477 6.62 -6.23 13.86
C MET A 477 6.38 -6.82 12.46
N ALA A 478 7.42 -7.26 11.75
CA ALA A 478 7.22 -7.94 10.47
C ALA A 478 6.42 -9.24 10.62
N GLU A 479 6.63 -10.02 11.69
CA GLU A 479 5.83 -11.23 11.97
C GLU A 479 4.36 -10.88 12.27
N PHE A 480 4.11 -9.78 12.98
CA PHE A 480 2.76 -9.29 13.24
C PHE A 480 2.07 -8.75 11.97
N VAL A 481 2.80 -8.13 11.04
CA VAL A 481 2.21 -7.59 9.81
C VAL A 481 1.97 -8.69 8.79
N ASN A 482 2.85 -9.68 8.71
CA ASN A 482 2.79 -10.68 7.65
C ASN A 482 1.81 -11.84 7.91
N ARG A 483 1.32 -12.43 6.81
CA ARG A 483 0.78 -13.79 6.82
C ARG A 483 1.87 -14.78 7.26
N ASN A 484 1.48 -15.96 7.74
CA ASN A 484 2.41 -17.03 8.11
C ASN A 484 2.32 -18.20 7.12
N PRO A 485 3.24 -18.30 6.14
CA PRO A 485 3.28 -19.41 5.17
C PRO A 485 3.40 -20.79 5.84
N SER A 486 4.05 -20.88 7.00
CA SER A 486 4.18 -22.14 7.75
C SER A 486 3.01 -22.40 8.71
N GLY A 487 2.00 -21.52 8.73
CA GLY A 487 0.82 -21.65 9.58
C GLY A 487 -0.25 -22.55 9.00
N ASN A 488 -1.41 -22.61 9.66
CA ASN A 488 -2.60 -23.25 9.09
C ASN A 488 -3.10 -22.48 7.85
N ALA A 489 -4.02 -23.09 7.09
CA ALA A 489 -4.54 -22.51 5.84
C ALA A 489 -5.04 -21.05 6.01
N ARG A 490 -5.72 -20.74 7.12
CA ARG A 490 -6.18 -19.36 7.41
C ARG A 490 -5.00 -18.41 7.60
N HIS A 491 -3.98 -18.82 8.35
CA HIS A 491 -2.82 -17.99 8.65
C HIS A 491 -1.94 -17.75 7.43
N GLN A 492 -1.98 -18.67 6.46
CA GLN A 492 -1.28 -18.55 5.20
C GLN A 492 -1.90 -17.53 4.25
N THR A 493 -3.16 -17.13 4.42
CA THR A 493 -3.85 -16.25 3.44
C THR A 493 -3.61 -14.76 3.65
N LYS A 494 -3.41 -14.29 4.88
CA LYS A 494 -3.28 -12.87 5.22
C LYS A 494 -2.69 -12.61 6.61
N GLY A 495 -2.27 -11.36 6.83
CA GLY A 495 -1.85 -10.85 8.14
C GLY A 495 -2.99 -10.83 9.17
N PRO A 496 -2.68 -10.84 10.48
CA PRO A 496 -3.65 -10.94 11.57
C PRO A 496 -4.65 -9.77 11.60
N LEU A 497 -4.20 -8.53 11.41
CA LEU A 497 -5.11 -7.38 11.43
C LEU A 497 -6.09 -7.44 10.24
N GLN A 498 -5.62 -7.84 9.05
CA GLN A 498 -6.51 -8.01 7.92
C GLN A 498 -7.56 -9.12 8.18
N ALA A 499 -7.16 -10.25 8.76
CA ALA A 499 -8.08 -11.32 9.14
C ALA A 499 -9.15 -10.85 10.13
N ALA A 500 -8.80 -9.99 11.09
CA ALA A 500 -9.75 -9.39 12.01
C ALA A 500 -10.69 -8.37 11.34
N LEU A 501 -10.17 -7.53 10.45
CA LEU A 501 -10.94 -6.56 9.66
C LEU A 501 -11.99 -7.24 8.78
N ASP A 502 -11.62 -8.34 8.13
CA ASP A 502 -12.49 -9.05 7.19
C ASP A 502 -13.66 -9.76 7.88
N ARG A 503 -13.48 -10.19 9.14
CA ARG A 503 -14.55 -10.77 9.96
C ARG A 503 -15.45 -9.72 10.62
N THR A 504 -15.10 -8.44 10.55
CA THR A 504 -15.81 -7.37 11.28
C THR A 504 -16.22 -6.23 10.36
N ILE A 505 -15.30 -5.32 10.06
CA ILE A 505 -15.53 -4.04 9.40
C ILE A 505 -15.81 -4.19 7.90
N ASN A 506 -15.12 -5.12 7.24
CA ASN A 506 -15.32 -5.40 5.82
C ASN A 506 -16.42 -6.44 5.58
N ALA A 507 -16.93 -7.07 6.65
CA ALA A 507 -18.03 -8.00 6.55
C ALA A 507 -19.33 -7.27 6.17
N GLY A 508 -20.05 -7.79 5.18
CA GLY A 508 -21.34 -7.27 4.75
C GLY A 508 -21.27 -6.00 3.89
N LEU A 509 -20.14 -5.75 3.20
CA LEU A 509 -20.11 -4.78 2.11
C LEU A 509 -21.12 -5.17 1.02
N PRO A 510 -21.82 -4.20 0.41
CA PRO A 510 -22.82 -4.49 -0.61
C PRO A 510 -22.17 -5.06 -1.87
N ALA A 511 -22.90 -5.95 -2.55
CA ALA A 511 -22.47 -6.54 -3.82
C ALA A 511 -22.34 -5.51 -4.95
N SER A 512 -22.79 -4.27 -4.76
CA SER A 512 -22.60 -3.13 -5.66
C SER A 512 -21.18 -2.54 -5.63
N VAL A 513 -20.25 -3.10 -4.85
CA VAL A 513 -18.82 -2.73 -4.86
C VAL A 513 -17.93 -3.93 -5.11
N GLY A 514 -18.28 -5.09 -4.52
CA GLY A 514 -17.50 -6.28 -4.70
C GLY A 514 -18.28 -7.53 -4.33
N LYS A 515 -18.29 -8.47 -5.27
CA LYS A 515 -18.76 -9.84 -5.07
C LYS A 515 -17.62 -10.71 -4.54
N ALA A 516 -17.96 -11.93 -4.10
CA ALA A 516 -16.97 -12.92 -3.68
C ALA A 516 -15.98 -13.22 -4.81
N ALA A 517 -14.69 -13.13 -4.49
CA ALA A 517 -13.60 -13.52 -5.37
C ALA A 517 -13.58 -15.05 -5.53
N ALA A 518 -13.07 -15.51 -6.66
CA ALA A 518 -12.99 -16.91 -7.02
C ALA A 518 -11.55 -17.25 -7.45
N GLN A 519 -11.09 -18.43 -7.05
CA GLN A 519 -9.80 -18.93 -7.49
C GLN A 519 -9.80 -19.06 -9.01
N PRO A 520 -8.84 -18.45 -9.73
CA PRO A 520 -8.71 -18.64 -11.16
C PRO A 520 -8.50 -20.12 -11.50
N PRO A 521 -9.06 -20.60 -12.62
CA PRO A 521 -8.85 -21.97 -13.05
C PRO A 521 -7.36 -22.22 -13.36
N GLY A 522 -6.85 -23.39 -12.97
CA GLY A 522 -5.49 -23.86 -13.28
C GLY A 522 -4.70 -24.31 -12.07
N SER A 523 -3.81 -25.29 -12.26
CA SER A 523 -3.02 -25.93 -11.18
C SER A 523 -1.95 -25.04 -10.54
N GLN A 524 -1.64 -23.90 -11.15
CA GLN A 524 -0.64 -22.94 -10.68
C GLN A 524 -1.22 -21.85 -9.78
N PHE A 525 -2.55 -21.78 -9.65
CA PHE A 525 -3.22 -20.84 -8.76
C PHE A 525 -3.58 -21.53 -7.44
N SER A 526 -3.33 -20.85 -6.33
CA SER A 526 -3.72 -21.29 -5.00
C SER A 526 -5.09 -20.74 -4.62
N ALA A 527 -5.71 -21.35 -3.62
CA ALA A 527 -6.99 -20.94 -3.04
C ALA A 527 -6.89 -19.65 -2.19
N ALA A 528 -5.90 -18.77 -2.45
CA ALA A 528 -5.64 -17.57 -1.66
C ALA A 528 -6.76 -16.53 -1.69
N VAL A 529 -7.64 -16.59 -2.70
CA VAL A 529 -8.75 -15.68 -2.92
C VAL A 529 -10.10 -16.26 -2.49
N THR A 530 -10.13 -17.50 -2.00
CA THR A 530 -11.36 -18.17 -1.59
C THR A 530 -11.99 -17.44 -0.40
N ASP A 531 -13.30 -17.17 -0.49
CA ASP A 531 -14.10 -16.41 0.49
C ASP A 531 -13.65 -14.95 0.70
N GLU A 532 -12.85 -14.41 -0.23
CA GLU A 532 -12.40 -13.01 -0.21
C GLU A 532 -13.34 -12.11 -1.00
N ASN A 533 -13.26 -10.79 -0.79
CA ASN A 533 -14.08 -9.83 -1.52
C ASN A 533 -13.31 -9.19 -2.69
N ALA A 534 -13.95 -9.02 -3.84
CA ALA A 534 -13.34 -8.35 -4.99
C ALA A 534 -13.06 -6.85 -4.75
N ALA A 535 -13.73 -6.21 -3.79
CA ALA A 535 -13.53 -4.80 -3.41
C ALA A 535 -12.25 -4.54 -2.60
N VAL A 536 -11.44 -5.56 -2.33
CA VAL A 536 -10.15 -5.40 -1.64
C VAL A 536 -9.30 -4.35 -2.35
N GLY A 537 -8.89 -3.32 -1.60
CA GLY A 537 -8.12 -2.19 -2.11
C GLY A 537 -8.95 -1.00 -2.63
N SER A 538 -10.27 -1.13 -2.75
CA SER A 538 -11.16 0.02 -3.02
C SER A 538 -11.18 1.00 -1.83
N ALA A 539 -11.55 2.26 -2.06
CA ALA A 539 -11.37 3.37 -1.12
C ALA A 539 -11.89 3.08 0.31
N SER A 540 -13.13 2.62 0.45
CA SER A 540 -13.75 2.32 1.75
C SER A 540 -13.63 0.86 2.21
N TYR A 541 -12.94 -0.01 1.46
CA TYR A 541 -12.56 -1.33 1.95
C TYR A 541 -11.37 -1.16 2.88
N LEU A 542 -11.50 -1.47 4.17
CA LEU A 542 -10.44 -1.17 5.13
C LEU A 542 -9.32 -2.21 5.07
N MET A 543 -8.12 -1.77 4.77
CA MET A 543 -6.94 -2.61 4.74
C MET A 543 -6.12 -2.50 6.02
N GLN A 544 -5.36 -3.54 6.32
CA GLN A 544 -4.39 -3.54 7.41
C GLN A 544 -3.40 -2.37 7.31
N GLY A 545 -2.93 -2.06 6.10
CA GLY A 545 -2.08 -0.90 5.81
C GLY A 545 -2.70 0.43 6.27
N ASP A 546 -4.03 0.58 6.18
CA ASP A 546 -4.74 1.81 6.58
C ASP A 546 -4.69 2.01 8.10
N VAL A 547 -4.91 0.92 8.85
CA VAL A 547 -4.79 0.92 10.32
C VAL A 547 -3.35 1.17 10.75
N LEU A 548 -2.40 0.48 10.10
CA LEU A 548 -0.98 0.60 10.40
C LEU A 548 -0.43 1.98 10.03
N GLN A 549 -0.92 2.63 8.98
CA GLN A 549 -0.52 4.00 8.65
C GLN A 549 -0.73 4.94 9.84
N SER A 550 -1.81 4.78 10.59
CA SER A 550 -2.10 5.62 11.76
C SER A 550 -1.39 5.15 13.04
N LEU A 551 -1.33 3.83 13.26
CA LEU A 551 -0.95 3.28 14.57
C LEU A 551 0.49 2.77 14.63
N ALA A 552 1.12 2.44 13.50
CA ALA A 552 2.49 1.92 13.46
C ALA A 552 3.51 2.66 14.34
N PRO A 553 3.49 4.01 14.43
CA PRO A 553 4.47 4.73 15.25
C PRO A 553 4.44 4.37 16.73
N ILE A 554 3.31 3.84 17.23
CA ILE A 554 3.16 3.44 18.63
C ILE A 554 3.13 1.92 18.82
N LEU A 555 2.97 1.12 17.76
CA LEU A 555 2.92 -0.33 17.89
C LEU A 555 4.32 -0.92 18.07
N GLN A 556 4.46 -1.86 19.00
CA GLN A 556 5.69 -2.58 19.29
C GLN A 556 5.36 -4.04 19.63
N VAL A 557 6.30 -4.97 19.44
CA VAL A 557 6.17 -6.36 19.94
C VAL A 557 6.73 -6.56 21.34
N ARG A 558 7.57 -5.63 21.79
CA ARG A 558 8.20 -5.64 23.11
C ARG A 558 7.69 -4.46 23.92
N SER A 559 7.45 -4.70 25.20
CA SER A 559 7.14 -3.64 26.15
C SER A 559 8.44 -3.13 26.77
N ASP A 560 8.56 -1.82 26.93
CA ASP A 560 9.64 -1.18 27.68
C ASP A 560 9.15 -0.59 29.02
N TYR A 561 7.88 -0.81 29.35
CA TYR A 561 7.26 -0.34 30.59
C TYR A 561 6.49 -1.48 31.24
N PHE A 562 6.78 -1.73 32.51
CA PHE A 562 6.29 -2.89 33.25
C PHE A 562 5.69 -2.45 34.57
N LYS A 563 4.58 -3.08 34.94
CA LYS A 563 4.05 -3.02 36.30
C LYS A 563 4.36 -4.36 36.95
N ILE A 564 5.19 -4.33 37.99
CA ILE A 564 5.64 -5.51 38.72
C ILE A 564 4.98 -5.48 40.09
N ARG A 565 4.24 -6.53 40.43
CA ARG A 565 3.70 -6.75 41.78
C ARG A 565 4.46 -7.90 42.42
N THR A 566 4.91 -7.72 43.67
CA THR A 566 5.62 -8.75 44.41
C THR A 566 5.05 -8.88 45.82
N CYS A 567 5.27 -10.06 46.44
CA CYS A 567 4.93 -10.36 47.82
C CYS A 567 6.19 -10.82 48.54
N GLY A 568 6.49 -10.20 49.68
CA GLY A 568 7.48 -10.68 50.64
C GLY A 568 6.79 -11.39 51.79
N GLU A 569 7.32 -12.53 52.21
CA GLU A 569 6.85 -13.28 53.38
C GLU A 569 7.95 -13.35 54.42
N ALA A 570 7.61 -13.14 55.70
CA ALA A 570 8.49 -13.43 56.82
C ALA A 570 8.08 -14.77 57.46
N LEU A 571 9.04 -15.64 57.72
CA LEU A 571 8.83 -16.96 58.31
C LEU A 571 9.34 -16.98 59.76
N ASP A 572 8.67 -17.73 60.64
CA ASP A 572 9.22 -18.08 61.94
C ASP A 572 10.23 -19.25 61.85
N SER A 573 10.80 -19.65 62.98
CA SER A 573 11.77 -20.75 63.07
C SER A 573 11.22 -22.12 62.68
N SER A 574 9.90 -22.27 62.58
CA SER A 574 9.23 -23.49 62.11
C SER A 574 8.91 -23.45 60.61
N GLY A 575 9.23 -22.35 59.93
CA GLY A 575 8.90 -22.13 58.52
C GLY A 575 7.47 -21.63 58.30
N LYS A 576 6.76 -21.20 59.35
CA LYS A 576 5.39 -20.67 59.22
C LYS A 576 5.44 -19.18 58.87
N VAL A 577 4.65 -18.76 57.89
CA VAL A 577 4.48 -17.35 57.53
C VAL A 577 3.85 -16.57 58.69
N VAL A 578 4.56 -15.56 59.19
CA VAL A 578 4.11 -14.66 60.27
C VAL A 578 3.76 -13.25 59.79
N ALA A 579 4.26 -12.84 58.63
CA ALA A 579 3.90 -11.56 58.01
C ALA A 579 3.98 -11.64 56.49
N ARG A 580 3.16 -10.86 55.80
CA ARG A 580 3.20 -10.66 54.36
C ARG A 580 3.15 -9.17 54.04
N ALA A 581 3.90 -8.76 53.02
CA ALA A 581 3.85 -7.41 52.48
C ALA A 581 3.84 -7.46 50.96
N TRP A 582 2.97 -6.67 50.33
CA TRP A 582 2.86 -6.58 48.88
C TRP A 582 3.28 -5.19 48.41
N CYS A 583 4.01 -5.13 47.31
CA CYS A 583 4.33 -3.86 46.67
C CYS A 583 4.12 -3.93 45.17
N GLU A 584 3.92 -2.76 44.58
CA GLU A 584 3.80 -2.55 43.15
C GLU A 584 4.85 -1.51 42.73
N ALA A 585 5.64 -1.86 41.71
CA ALA A 585 6.59 -0.95 41.09
C ALA A 585 6.27 -0.80 39.60
N SER A 586 6.31 0.43 39.09
CA SER A 586 6.34 0.67 37.65
C SER A 586 7.77 0.88 37.22
N VAL A 587 8.25 0.10 36.26
CA VAL A 587 9.65 0.05 35.83
C VAL A 587 9.72 0.27 34.33
N GLN A 588 10.62 1.15 33.90
CA GLN A 588 10.83 1.48 32.48
C GLN A 588 12.25 1.15 32.05
N ARG A 589 12.40 0.44 30.93
CA ARG A 589 13.67 0.26 30.22
C ARG A 589 14.01 1.56 29.48
N THR A 590 15.24 2.03 29.62
CA THR A 590 15.73 3.22 28.92
C THR A 590 16.64 2.87 27.75
N GLY A 591 17.00 3.87 26.96
CA GLY A 591 18.01 3.74 25.91
C GLY A 591 19.41 3.46 26.45
N ASP A 592 19.71 3.80 27.70
CA ASP A 592 21.05 3.62 28.26
C ASP A 592 21.38 2.17 28.58
N TYR A 593 22.65 1.82 28.42
CA TYR A 593 23.20 0.58 28.96
C TYR A 593 23.37 0.68 30.49
N VAL A 594 23.45 -0.47 31.18
CA VAL A 594 23.69 -0.51 32.63
C VAL A 594 25.03 0.16 32.96
N ASP A 595 26.07 -0.15 32.19
CA ASP A 595 27.40 0.42 32.27
C ASP A 595 27.60 1.48 31.16
N PRO A 596 27.92 2.74 31.50
CA PRO A 596 28.07 3.83 30.53
C PRO A 596 29.29 3.70 29.62
N GLN A 597 30.16 2.70 29.79
CA GLN A 597 31.28 2.43 28.88
C GLN A 597 30.82 2.18 27.44
N ASP A 598 29.63 1.58 27.25
CA ASP A 598 29.03 1.45 25.92
C ASP A 598 27.99 2.54 25.69
N GLN A 599 28.13 3.25 24.57
CA GLN A 599 27.18 4.28 24.16
C GLN A 599 25.81 3.67 23.84
N ALA A 600 24.74 4.43 24.07
CA ALA A 600 23.37 3.96 23.92
C ALA A 600 23.05 3.45 22.49
N TYR A 601 23.70 3.96 21.45
CA TYR A 601 23.45 3.52 20.07
C TYR A 601 24.29 2.30 19.62
N ARG A 602 25.20 1.80 20.47
CA ARG A 602 26.05 0.65 20.13
C ARG A 602 25.24 -0.64 20.04
N ASN A 603 25.51 -1.49 19.04
CA ASN A 603 24.79 -2.76 18.92
C ASN A 603 25.18 -3.73 20.04
N PRO A 604 24.26 -4.62 20.48
CA PRO A 604 24.56 -5.64 21.47
C PRO A 604 25.78 -6.53 21.12
N THR A 605 25.99 -6.81 19.84
CA THR A 605 27.13 -7.62 19.34
C THR A 605 28.47 -6.90 19.41
N GLU A 606 28.46 -5.57 19.56
CA GLU A 606 29.64 -4.71 19.56
C GLU A 606 30.00 -4.20 20.96
N MET A 607 29.23 -4.59 22.00
CA MET A 607 29.43 -4.12 23.37
C MET A 607 30.82 -4.50 23.88
N ALA A 608 31.49 -3.55 24.53
CA ALA A 608 32.78 -3.77 25.17
C ALA A 608 32.62 -4.25 26.61
N SER A 609 31.65 -3.72 27.36
CA SER A 609 31.46 -4.04 28.79
C SER A 609 30.88 -5.44 28.98
N ALA A 610 31.53 -6.25 29.83
CA ALA A 610 31.01 -7.55 30.24
C ALA A 610 29.69 -7.43 31.04
N THR A 611 29.53 -6.33 31.79
CA THR A 611 28.29 -5.99 32.49
C THR A 611 27.15 -5.80 31.50
N ASN A 612 27.37 -5.05 30.42
CA ASN A 612 26.35 -4.83 29.39
C ASN A 612 26.04 -6.10 28.59
N LYS A 613 27.04 -6.95 28.32
CA LYS A 613 26.80 -8.28 27.72
C LYS A 613 25.90 -9.17 28.57
N THR A 614 25.95 -9.00 29.89
CA THR A 614 25.18 -9.81 30.85
C THR A 614 23.78 -9.22 31.10
N PHE A 615 23.69 -7.92 31.37
CA PHE A 615 22.47 -7.27 31.86
C PHE A 615 21.79 -6.37 30.81
N GLY A 616 22.51 -5.94 29.78
CA GLY A 616 21.99 -5.10 28.70
C GLY A 616 21.62 -3.69 29.17
N ARG A 617 20.38 -3.30 28.86
CA ARG A 617 19.88 -1.92 29.06
C ARG A 617 19.42 -1.68 30.48
N ARG A 618 19.54 -0.44 30.92
CA ARG A 618 19.13 0.00 32.25
C ARG A 618 17.61 0.02 32.37
N TYR A 619 17.12 -0.40 33.53
CA TYR A 619 15.74 -0.23 33.96
C TYR A 619 15.70 0.77 35.11
N GLN A 620 14.74 1.70 35.05
CA GLN A 620 14.51 2.71 36.07
C GLN A 620 13.15 2.48 36.74
N ILE A 621 13.12 2.53 38.07
CA ILE A 621 11.89 2.53 38.84
C ILE A 621 11.25 3.91 38.71
N GLN A 622 10.09 3.96 38.05
CA GLN A 622 9.33 5.19 37.83
C GLN A 622 8.40 5.50 39.00
N SER A 623 7.87 4.46 39.65
CA SER A 623 7.08 4.59 40.88
C SER A 623 7.15 3.31 41.70
N PHE A 624 6.97 3.44 43.01
CA PHE A 624 6.89 2.34 43.95
C PHE A 624 5.82 2.65 45.00
N ARG A 625 5.00 1.65 45.35
CA ARG A 625 4.03 1.75 46.44
C ARG A 625 3.80 0.41 47.12
N TRP A 626 3.44 0.45 48.40
CA TRP A 626 2.91 -0.69 49.12
C TRP A 626 1.43 -0.89 48.77
N LEU A 627 0.98 -2.14 48.69
CA LEU A 627 -0.40 -2.51 48.43
C LEU A 627 -1.08 -2.92 49.73
N SER A 628 -2.32 -2.46 49.91
CA SER A 628 -3.20 -2.94 50.97
C SER A 628 -3.86 -4.27 50.57
N ASN A 629 -4.39 -5.00 51.56
CA ASN A 629 -5.08 -6.27 51.31
C ASN A 629 -6.27 -6.15 50.33
N SER A 630 -6.91 -4.99 50.24
CA SER A 630 -8.04 -4.75 49.33
C SER A 630 -7.63 -4.56 47.86
N GLU A 631 -6.34 -4.41 47.56
CA GLU A 631 -5.83 -4.11 46.22
C GLU A 631 -5.11 -5.30 45.55
N ILE A 632 -4.98 -6.40 46.28
CA ILE A 632 -4.30 -7.64 45.86
C ILE A 632 -5.16 -8.38 44.86
#